data_AF-A0A9D7JFS5-F1
#
_entry.id   AF-A0A9D7JFS5-F1
#
_cell.length_a   1.000
_cell.length_b   1.000
_cell.length_c   1.000
_cell.angle_alpha   90.00
_cell.angle_beta   90.00
_cell.angle_gamma   90.00
#
_symmetry.space_group_name_H-M   'P 1'
#
loop_
_entity.id
_entity.type
_entity.pdbx_description
1 polymer ?
#
loop_
_entity_poly.entity_id
_entity_poly.type
_entity_poly.pdbx_seq_one_letter_code
_entity_poly.pdbx_strand_id
1 'polypeptide(L)' 'MSPRRSSPAASPRSPSYVAPVKAPEPTVGADPKSFAGQALVALDKANGRLVSTRAWYEGVAQDYAATAGGIRR' A
#
# COMPACT_ATOMS: atom_id res chain seq x y z
N MET A 1 -39.14 11.32 13.13
CA MET A 1 -38.09 12.13 12.46
C MET A 1 -36.75 11.57 12.92
N SER A 2 -36.18 10.61 12.17
CA SER A 2 -34.91 9.97 12.53
C SER A 2 -33.74 10.76 11.93
N PRO A 3 -32.67 11.06 12.69
CA PRO A 3 -31.54 11.77 12.14
C PRO A 3 -30.87 10.93 11.04
N ARG A 4 -30.71 11.52 9.85
CA ARG A 4 -29.84 10.99 8.78
C ARG A 4 -28.48 10.71 9.43
N ARG A 5 -28.09 9.43 9.52
CA ARG A 5 -26.69 9.06 9.72
C ARG A 5 -25.93 9.73 8.58
N SER A 6 -25.13 10.72 8.92
CA SER A 6 -24.11 11.29 8.05
C SER A 6 -23.35 10.11 7.45
N SER A 7 -23.29 10.05 6.11
CA SER A 7 -22.42 9.07 5.43
C SER A 7 -21.04 9.11 6.10
N PRO A 8 -20.42 7.95 6.38
CA PRO A 8 -19.05 7.94 6.85
C PRO A 8 -18.22 8.75 5.84
N ALA A 9 -17.47 9.71 6.39
CA ALA A 9 -16.55 10.55 5.65
C ALA A 9 -15.78 9.69 4.64
N ALA A 10 -15.64 10.21 3.42
CA ALA A 10 -14.91 9.58 2.34
C ALA A 10 -13.68 8.84 2.89
N SER A 11 -13.64 7.51 2.69
CA SER A 11 -12.52 6.70 3.15
C SER A 11 -11.22 7.42 2.81
N PRO A 12 -10.28 7.56 3.77
CA PRO A 12 -9.00 8.18 3.48
C PRO A 12 -8.43 7.48 2.25
N ARG A 13 -8.06 8.28 1.23
CA ARG A 13 -7.42 7.80 0.00
C ARG A 13 -6.51 6.65 0.37
N SER A 14 -6.81 5.44 -0.11
CA SER A 14 -6.01 4.26 0.16
C SER A 14 -4.55 4.65 0.00
N PRO A 15 -3.71 4.52 1.03
CA PRO A 15 -2.38 5.09 1.00
C PRO A 15 -1.59 4.59 -0.21
N SER A 16 -0.65 5.39 -0.72
CA SER A 16 0.06 5.13 -1.98
C SER A 16 0.75 3.75 -2.06
N TYR A 17 0.92 3.08 -0.92
CA TYR A 17 1.48 1.74 -0.79
C TYR A 17 0.53 0.59 -1.21
N VAL A 18 -0.78 0.81 -1.31
CA VAL A 18 -1.76 -0.17 -1.86
C VAL A 18 -2.09 0.03 -3.34
N ALA A 19 -1.56 1.08 -3.98
CA ALA A 19 -1.73 1.26 -5.42
C ALA A 19 -0.90 0.21 -6.19
N PRO A 20 -1.46 -0.46 -7.22
CA PRO A 20 -0.71 -1.44 -8.01
C PRO A 20 0.45 -0.76 -8.74
N VAL A 21 1.57 -1.48 -8.88
CA VAL A 21 2.64 -1.10 -9.82
C VAL A 21 2.23 -1.63 -11.19
N LYS A 22 2.20 -0.75 -12.19
CA LYS A 22 1.89 -1.15 -13.56
C LYS A 22 3.01 -2.07 -14.07
N ALA A 23 2.64 -3.30 -14.43
CA ALA A 23 3.58 -4.23 -15.06
C ALA A 23 3.90 -3.75 -16.49
N PRO A 24 5.16 -3.88 -16.94
CA PRO A 24 5.48 -3.66 -18.34
C PRO A 24 4.83 -4.75 -19.19
N GLU A 25 4.28 -4.36 -20.34
CA GLU A 25 3.65 -5.29 -21.29
C GLU A 25 4.61 -5.58 -22.44
N PRO A 26 4.79 -6.85 -22.82
CA PRO A 26 5.65 -7.19 -23.94
C PRO A 26 5.02 -6.69 -25.24
N THR A 27 5.79 -5.97 -26.05
CA THR A 27 5.36 -5.52 -27.38
C THR A 27 6.08 -6.34 -28.45
N VAL A 28 5.40 -6.68 -29.53
CA VAL A 28 6.01 -7.41 -30.66
C VAL A 28 7.15 -6.57 -31.24
N GLY A 29 8.35 -7.16 -31.35
CA GLY A 29 9.56 -6.47 -31.81
C GLY A 29 10.37 -5.75 -30.73
N ALA A 30 9.92 -5.77 -29.46
CA ALA A 30 10.71 -5.24 -28.35
C ALA A 30 11.94 -6.12 -28.06
N ASP A 31 13.06 -5.49 -27.73
CA ASP A 31 14.27 -6.20 -27.30
C ASP A 31 14.01 -6.93 -25.97
N PRO A 32 14.23 -8.27 -25.90
CA PRO A 32 13.94 -9.06 -24.72
C PRO A 32 14.78 -8.64 -23.49
N LYS A 33 16.01 -8.15 -23.68
CA LYS A 33 16.84 -7.69 -22.56
C LYS A 33 16.29 -6.41 -21.95
N SER A 34 15.88 -5.47 -22.78
CA SER A 34 15.25 -4.22 -22.37
C SER A 34 13.94 -4.47 -21.62
N PHE A 35 13.10 -5.40 -22.12
CA PHE A 35 11.88 -5.81 -21.42
C PHE A 35 12.17 -6.45 -20.05
N ALA A 36 13.14 -7.36 -19.98
CA ALA A 36 13.53 -7.98 -18.72
C ALA A 36 14.03 -6.95 -17.70
N GLY A 37 14.82 -5.96 -18.13
CA GLY A 37 15.25 -4.85 -17.28
C GLY A 37 14.07 -4.03 -16.73
N GLN A 38 13.09 -3.70 -17.58
CA GLN A 38 11.89 -2.98 -17.15
C GLN A 38 11.04 -3.81 -16.15
N ALA A 39 10.93 -5.12 -16.38
CA ALA A 39 10.23 -6.03 -15.49
C ALA A 39 10.88 -6.10 -14.10
N LEU A 40 12.22 -6.16 -14.04
CA LEU A 40 12.96 -6.14 -12.78
C LEU A 40 12.76 -4.82 -12.02
N VAL A 41 12.78 -3.68 -12.70
CA VAL A 41 12.52 -2.37 -12.06
C VAL A 41 11.09 -2.28 -11.53
N ALA A 42 10.10 -2.79 -12.27
CA ALA A 42 8.72 -2.82 -11.81
C ALA A 42 8.55 -3.74 -10.58
N LEU A 43 9.23 -4.89 -10.56
CA LEU A 43 9.23 -5.82 -9.45
C LEU A 43 9.87 -5.20 -8.19
N ASP A 44 11.03 -4.55 -8.33
CA ASP A 44 11.69 -3.87 -7.22
C ASP A 44 10.80 -2.80 -6.59
N LYS A 45 10.15 -1.98 -7.44
CA LYS A 45 9.18 -0.97 -6.98
C LYS A 45 7.98 -1.59 -6.25
N ALA A 46 7.49 -2.74 -6.72
CA ALA A 46 6.39 -3.45 -6.07
C ALA A 46 6.81 -3.99 -4.69
N ASN A 47 7.99 -4.60 -4.62
CA ASN A 47 8.56 -5.11 -3.37
C ASN A 47 8.81 -3.97 -2.37
N GLY A 48 9.37 -2.84 -2.81
CA GLY A 48 9.55 -1.66 -1.98
C GLY A 48 8.25 -1.17 -1.35
N ARG A 49 7.14 -1.16 -2.11
CA ARG A 49 5.81 -0.81 -1.58
C ARG A 49 5.32 -1.80 -0.53
N LEU A 50 5.53 -3.11 -0.73
CA LEU A 50 5.15 -4.14 0.24
C LEU A 50 5.93 -3.97 1.56
N VAL A 51 7.24 -3.69 1.48
CA VAL A 51 8.06 -3.41 2.66
C VAL A 51 7.56 -2.18 3.41
N SER A 52 7.29 -1.07 2.71
CA SER A 52 6.74 0.13 3.34
C SER A 52 5.36 -0.10 3.96
N THR A 53 4.51 -0.89 3.30
CA THR A 53 3.17 -1.25 3.81
C THR A 53 3.28 -2.04 5.09
N ARG A 54 4.17 -3.04 5.11
CA ARG A 54 4.43 -3.87 6.28
C ARG A 54 4.92 -3.02 7.45
N ALA A 55 5.90 -2.16 7.22
CA ALA A 55 6.42 -1.27 8.27
C ALA A 55 5.34 -0.35 8.84
N TRP A 56 4.44 0.17 7.99
CA TRP A 56 3.31 0.97 8.44
C TRP A 56 2.35 0.17 9.33
N TYR A 57 1.94 -1.03 8.92
CA TYR A 57 1.08 -1.89 9.73
C TYR A 57 1.74 -2.30 11.05
N GLU A 58 3.05 -2.58 11.05
CA GLU A 58 3.81 -2.88 12.27
C GLU A 58 3.81 -1.68 13.24
N GLY A 59 4.02 -0.46 12.73
CA GLY A 59 3.94 0.76 13.54
C GLY A 59 2.54 0.99 14.13
N VAL A 60 1.49 0.84 13.32
CA VAL A 60 0.10 0.93 13.79
C VAL A 60 -0.18 -0.11 14.88
N ALA A 61 0.27 -1.36 14.70
CA ALA A 61 0.09 -2.40 15.71
C ALA A 61 0.78 -2.05 17.04
N GLN A 62 1.98 -1.45 16.98
CA GLN A 62 2.70 -0.97 18.17
C GLN A 62 1.94 0.17 18.87
N ASP A 63 1.40 1.14 18.13
CA ASP A 63 0.61 2.25 18.67
C ASP A 63 -0.65 1.74 19.39
N TYR A 64 -1.36 0.78 18.79
CA TYR A 64 -2.51 0.14 19.42
C TYR A 64 -2.13 -0.66 20.67
N ALA A 65 -1.01 -1.39 20.64
CA ALA A 65 -0.51 -2.13 21.79
C ALA A 65 -0.11 -1.19 22.95
N ALA A 66 0.53 -0.06 22.64
CA ALA A 66 0.88 0.97 23.62
C ALA A 66 -0.36 1.63 24.24
N THR A 67 -1.39 1.88 23.42
CA THR A 67 -2.66 2.45 23.88
C THR A 67 -3.46 1.45 24.73
N ALA A 68 -3.45 0.17 24.38
CA ALA A 68 -4.10 -0.89 25.16
C ALA A 68 -3.37 -1.20 26.49
N GLY A 69 -2.05 -1.00 26.53
CA GLY A 69 -1.24 -1.10 27.75
C GLY A 69 -1.30 0.15 28.65
N GLY A 70 -1.80 1.27 28.14
CA GLY A 70 -1.80 2.59 28.78
C GLY A 70 -3.01 2.92 29.65
N ILE A 71 -3.99 2.02 29.82
CA ILE A 71 -4.99 2.16 30.89
C ILE A 71 -4.46 1.50 32.16
N ARG A 72 -3.40 2.06 32.73
CA ARG A 72 -3.16 1.98 34.17
C ARG A 72 -2.81 3.37 34.67
N ARG A 73 -3.68 3.83 35.56
CA ARG A 73 -3.66 5.04 36.40
C ARG A 73 -2.26 5.52 36.76
#